data_AF-A0A1H6VVM0-F1
#
_entry.id   AF-A0A1H6VVM0-F1
#
_cell.length_a   1.000
_cell.length_b   1.000
_cell.length_c   1.000
_cell.angle_alpha   90.00
_cell.angle_beta   90.00
_cell.angle_gamma   90.00
#
_symmetry.space_group_name_H-M   'P 1'
#
loop_
_entity.id
_entity.type
_entity.pdbx_description
1 polymer ?
#
loop_
_entity_poly.entity_id
_entity_poly.type
_entity_poly.pdbx_seq_one_letter_code
_entity_poly.pdbx_strand_id
1 'polypeptide(L)'
;MNAMSAAYSDPEVKKDPYIQQLIFDLAKQLSKGKDAHAVYYHLSQELRGYALGNDFKMPKTLSNLYEMARDSQKDYRKSYFEPFWKK
;
A
#
# COMPACT_ATOMS: atom_id res chain seq x y z
N MET A 1 -11.28 -8.98 -5.09
CA MET A 1 -10.53 -8.51 -6.28
C MET A 1 -9.53 -7.46 -5.82
N ASN A 2 -8.27 -7.61 -6.20
CA ASN A 2 -7.09 -7.06 -5.52
C ASN A 2 -7.01 -5.51 -5.68
N ALA A 3 -6.95 -4.75 -4.57
CA ALA A 3 -6.90 -3.27 -4.61
C ALA A 3 -5.73 -2.73 -5.45
N MET A 4 -4.62 -3.47 -5.49
CA MET A 4 -3.49 -3.19 -6.38
C MET A 4 -3.85 -3.28 -7.87
N SER A 5 -4.67 -4.26 -8.28
CA SER A 5 -5.11 -4.38 -9.67
C SER A 5 -6.04 -3.23 -10.08
N ALA A 6 -6.88 -2.77 -9.15
CA ALA A 6 -7.75 -1.60 -9.38
C ALA A 6 -6.94 -0.32 -9.54
N ALA A 7 -5.97 -0.08 -8.65
CA ALA A 7 -5.05 1.06 -8.74
C ALA A 7 -4.18 1.02 -10.00
N TYR A 8 -3.65 -0.16 -10.36
CA TYR A 8 -2.86 -0.32 -11.58
C TYR A 8 -3.66 -0.01 -12.86
N SER A 9 -4.96 -0.29 -12.86
CA SER A 9 -5.83 -0.10 -14.02
C SER A 9 -6.35 1.33 -14.17
N ASP A 10 -6.19 2.17 -13.14
CA ASP A 10 -6.70 3.53 -13.09
C ASP A 10 -6.03 4.44 -14.16
N PRO A 11 -6.80 5.16 -14.99
CA PRO A 11 -6.26 6.02 -16.03
C PRO A 11 -5.34 7.13 -15.54
N GLU A 12 -5.58 7.69 -14.36
CA GLU A 12 -4.73 8.73 -13.78
C GLU A 12 -3.42 8.12 -13.24
N VAL A 13 -3.49 6.92 -12.67
CA VAL A 13 -2.29 6.18 -12.22
C VAL A 13 -1.43 5.75 -13.42
N LYS A 14 -2.04 5.40 -14.54
CA LYS A 14 -1.33 5.06 -15.78
C LYS A 14 -0.51 6.21 -16.37
N LYS A 15 -0.83 7.46 -16.01
CA LYS A 15 -0.05 8.63 -16.43
C LYS A 15 1.27 8.77 -15.68
N ASP A 16 1.42 8.07 -14.55
CA ASP A 16 2.65 8.03 -13.77
C ASP A 16 3.32 6.65 -13.90
N PRO A 17 4.36 6.52 -14.77
CA PRO A 17 5.06 5.26 -14.98
C PRO A 17 5.74 4.71 -13.71
N TYR A 18 6.18 5.60 -12.81
CA TYR A 18 6.84 5.20 -11.58
C TYR A 18 5.85 4.51 -10.64
N ILE A 19 4.68 5.11 -10.41
CA ILE A 19 3.64 4.51 -9.56
C ILE A 19 3.09 3.23 -10.19
N GLN A 20 2.91 3.19 -11.50
CA GLN A 20 2.53 1.98 -12.24
C GLN A 20 3.51 0.82 -11.96
N GLN A 21 4.80 1.07 -12.11
CA GLN A 21 5.85 0.09 -11.88
C GLN A 21 5.92 -0.35 -10.43
N LEU A 22 5.82 0.60 -9.49
CA LEU A 22 5.77 0.33 -8.05
C LEU A 22 4.65 -0.64 -7.68
N ILE A 23 3.42 -0.37 -8.14
CA ILE A 23 2.25 -1.23 -7.84
C ILE A 23 2.46 -2.63 -8.43
N PHE A 24 2.99 -2.72 -9.66
CA PHE A 24 3.27 -4.00 -10.30
C PHE A 24 4.32 -4.82 -9.54
N ASP A 25 5.44 -4.20 -9.16
CA ASP A 25 6.52 -4.88 -8.45
C ASP A 25 6.08 -5.35 -7.07
N LEU A 26 5.27 -4.58 -6.36
CA LEU A 26 4.74 -4.96 -5.07
C LEU A 26 3.70 -6.08 -5.17
N ALA A 27 2.83 -6.05 -6.17
CA ALA A 27 1.92 -7.16 -6.45
C ALA A 27 2.67 -8.46 -6.74
N LYS A 28 3.77 -8.38 -7.51
CA LYS A 28 4.68 -9.51 -7.80
C LYS A 28 5.41 -10.02 -6.55
N GLN A 29 5.74 -9.13 -5.61
CA GLN A 29 6.33 -9.52 -4.33
C GLN A 29 5.34 -10.30 -3.46
N LEU A 30 4.08 -9.85 -3.39
CA LEU A 30 3.01 -10.59 -2.69
C LEU A 30 2.75 -11.95 -3.33
N SER A 31 2.71 -12.04 -4.67
CA SER A 31 2.48 -13.32 -5.35
C SER A 31 3.61 -14.33 -5.14
N LYS A 32 4.81 -13.87 -4.79
CA LYS A 32 5.97 -14.70 -4.43
C LYS A 32 6.00 -15.09 -2.95
N GLY A 33 4.97 -14.73 -2.18
CA GLY A 33 4.90 -15.04 -0.75
C GLY A 33 5.83 -14.19 0.12
N LYS A 34 6.29 -13.02 -0.35
CA LYS A 34 6.97 -12.07 0.55
C LYS A 34 6.00 -11.62 1.64
N ASP A 35 6.57 -11.23 2.78
CA ASP A 35 5.82 -10.68 3.90
C ASP A 35 4.95 -9.50 3.46
N ALA A 36 3.63 -9.70 3.54
CA ALA A 36 2.65 -8.71 3.16
C ALA A 36 2.77 -7.42 3.98
N HIS A 37 3.18 -7.50 5.25
CA HIS A 37 3.36 -6.32 6.10
C HIS A 37 4.51 -5.46 5.61
N ALA A 38 5.65 -6.06 5.28
CA ALA A 38 6.79 -5.33 4.72
C ALA A 38 6.43 -4.68 3.37
N VAL A 39 5.69 -5.40 2.52
CA VAL A 39 5.23 -4.88 1.23
C VAL A 39 4.27 -3.70 1.41
N TYR A 40 3.24 -3.84 2.25
CA TYR A 40 2.27 -2.77 2.51
C TYR A 40 2.89 -1.59 3.27
N TYR A 41 3.87 -1.82 4.13
CA TYR A 41 4.65 -0.75 4.75
C TYR A 41 5.37 0.08 3.70
N HIS A 42 6.14 -0.56 2.82
CA HIS A 42 6.84 0.12 1.74
C HIS A 42 5.86 0.89 0.83
N LEU A 43 4.77 0.25 0.41
CA LEU A 43 3.71 0.90 -0.37
C LEU A 43 3.19 2.18 0.28
N SER A 44 2.94 2.14 1.60
CA SER A 44 2.42 3.30 2.31
C SER A 44 3.41 4.47 2.38
N GLN A 45 4.72 4.19 2.44
CA GLN A 45 5.74 5.24 2.44
C GLN A 45 5.85 5.90 1.06
N GLU A 46 5.85 5.10 0.00
CA GLU A 46 5.92 5.60 -1.37
C GLU A 46 4.67 6.42 -1.75
N LEU A 47 3.47 5.95 -1.41
CA LEU A 47 2.23 6.70 -1.66
C LEU A 47 2.15 7.98 -0.82
N ARG A 48 2.73 7.99 0.38
CA ARG A 48 2.87 9.22 1.18
C ARG A 48 3.82 10.19 0.50
N GLY A 49 4.95 9.71 -0.02
CA GLY A 49 5.90 10.52 -0.79
C GLY A 49 5.26 11.12 -2.04
N TYR A 50 4.53 10.31 -2.80
CA TYR A 50 3.75 10.75 -3.96
C TYR A 50 2.76 11.87 -3.59
N ALA A 51 2.01 11.71 -2.49
CA ALA A 51 1.06 12.73 -2.04
C ALA A 51 1.77 14.05 -1.74
N LEU A 52 2.92 13.99 -1.04
CA LEU A 52 3.71 15.17 -0.69
C LEU A 52 4.23 15.91 -1.94
N GLY A 53 4.60 15.17 -2.99
CA GLY A 53 5.03 15.74 -4.26
C GLY A 53 3.89 16.32 -5.12
N ASN A 54 2.63 16.04 -4.79
CA ASN A 54 1.44 16.39 -5.57
C ASN A 54 0.41 17.21 -4.76
N ASP A 55 0.86 18.12 -3.90
CA ASP A 55 -0.02 18.98 -3.08
C ASP A 55 -1.05 18.21 -2.24
N PHE A 56 -0.66 17.06 -1.70
CA PHE A 56 -1.51 16.12 -0.96
C PHE A 56 -2.68 15.56 -1.77
N LYS A 57 -2.62 15.62 -3.10
CA LYS A 57 -3.63 15.06 -4.00
C LYS A 57 -3.15 13.73 -4.58
N MET A 58 -4.06 12.77 -4.64
CA MET A 58 -3.86 11.53 -5.37
C MET A 58 -5.18 11.00 -5.92
N PRO A 59 -5.16 10.21 -7.01
CA PRO A 59 -6.31 9.44 -7.47
C PRO A 59 -6.98 8.65 -6.35
N LYS A 60 -8.31 8.56 -6.38
CA LYS A 60 -9.11 7.86 -5.35
C LYS A 60 -8.66 6.40 -5.17
N THR A 61 -8.29 5.73 -6.25
CA THR A 61 -7.79 4.35 -6.22
C THR A 61 -6.46 4.22 -5.46
N LEU A 62 -5.53 5.18 -5.62
CA LEU A 62 -4.31 5.25 -4.81
C LEU A 62 -4.60 5.59 -3.35
N SER A 63 -5.56 6.49 -3.09
CA SER A 63 -5.96 6.82 -1.72
C SER A 63 -6.51 5.60 -0.99
N ASN A 64 -7.40 4.84 -1.64
CA ASN A 64 -7.94 3.60 -1.09
C ASN A 64 -6.82 2.57 -0.84
N LEU A 65 -5.87 2.46 -1.77
CA LEU A 65 -4.73 1.55 -1.62
C LEU A 65 -3.81 1.95 -0.45
N TYR A 66 -3.60 3.25 -0.26
CA TYR A 66 -2.86 3.82 0.87
C TYR A 66 -3.54 3.52 2.21
N GLU A 67 -4.86 3.71 2.30
CA GLU A 67 -5.64 3.40 3.50
C GLU A 67 -5.56 1.91 3.86
N MET A 68 -5.75 1.03 2.87
CA MET A 68 -5.63 -0.41 3.06
C MET A 68 -4.23 -0.80 3.57
N ALA A 69 -3.18 -0.20 3.00
CA ALA A 69 -1.82 -0.43 3.43
C ALA A 69 -1.57 0.04 4.87
N ARG A 70 -2.16 1.18 5.30
CA ARG A 70 -2.06 1.65 6.69
C ARG A 70 -2.83 0.78 7.66
N ASP A 71 -4.00 0.30 7.31
CA ASP A 71 -4.81 -0.52 8.21
C ASP A 71 -4.16 -1.89 8.45
N SER A 72 -3.57 -2.50 7.42
CA SER A 72 -2.77 -3.72 7.58
C SER A 72 -1.60 -3.57 8.56
N GLN A 73 -1.04 -2.37 8.70
CA GLN A 73 0.03 -2.08 9.66
C GLN A 73 -0.51 -1.90 11.08
N LYS A 74 -1.69 -1.29 11.24
CA LYS A 74 -2.34 -1.15 12.56
C LYS A 74 -2.68 -2.52 13.13
N ASP A 75 -3.18 -3.43 12.29
CA ASP A 75 -3.54 -4.78 12.72
C ASP A 75 -2.29 -5.59 13.11
N TYR A 76 -1.20 -5.47 12.35
CA TYR A 76 0.09 -6.06 12.75
C TYR A 76 0.59 -5.51 14.09
N ARG A 77 0.54 -4.19 14.28
CA ARG A 77 0.98 -3.58 15.54
C ARG A 77 0.15 -4.07 16.72
N LYS A 78 -1.16 -4.27 16.55
CA LYS A 78 -2.04 -4.81 17.60
C LYS A 78 -1.72 -6.26 17.92
N SER A 79 -1.46 -7.11 16.93
CA SER A 79 -1.15 -8.53 17.16
C SER A 79 0.23 -8.74 17.79
N TYR A 80 1.22 -7.92 17.43
CA TYR A 80 2.57 -8.00 17.98
C TYR A 80 2.68 -7.43 19.41
N PHE A 81 1.82 -6.49 19.77
CA PHE A 81 1.78 -5.84 21.08
C PHE A 81 0.61 -6.28 21.96
N GLU A 82 0.04 -7.48 21.75
CA GLU A 82 -0.82 -8.04 22.79
C GLU A 82 0.01 -8.20 24.07
N PRO A 83 -0.33 -7.48 25.17
CA PRO A 83 0.45 -7.57 26.39
C PRO A 83 0.37 -9.00 26.91
N PHE A 84 1.52 -9.61 27.14
CA PHE A 84 1.63 -10.98 27.66
C PHE A 84 0.92 -11.21 29.01
N TRP A 85 0.52 -10.15 29.70
CA TRP A 85 -0.24 -10.17 30.95
C TRP A 85 -1.77 -10.27 30.78
N LYS A 86 -2.29 -10.37 29.54
CA LYS A 86 -3.73 -10.51 29.26
C LYS A 86 -4.18 -11.98 29.05
N LYS A 87 -3.37 -12.97 29.41
CA LYS A 87 -3.75 -14.39 29.44
C LYS A 87 -4.08 -14.87 30.84
#